data_AF-A0A8S1N6J3-F1
#
_entry.id   AF-A0A8S1N6J3-F1
#
_cell.length_a   1.000
_cell.length_b   1.000
_cell.length_c   1.000
_cell.angle_alpha   90.00
_cell.angle_beta   90.00
_cell.angle_gamma   90.00
#
_symmetry.space_group_name_H-M   'P 1'
#
loop_
_entity.id
_entity.type
_entity.pdbx_description
1 polymer ?
#
loop_
_entity_poly.entity_id
_entity_poly.type
_entity_poly.pdbx_seq_one_letter_code
_entity_poly.pdbx_strand_id
1 'polypeptide(L)'
;MSFQQQQLQQAFFEQQISGHSIFIKLNDGEFVAKSYSIENNNEQNFYEWIQNIDGYQEFFSQYNGVVILEKNQEISKQETINSQQKWLNSLISKRYNPNNKKYLLLQNLTQNSQNLRIIDLKLGYTVEKQSHIQRYQDSTSSKIGLRICGMKIQENNELVLFKDKHWGRTISVEELIDSIKIFFSLKNRNQILKEAIDKIESLKQFIISNCKQVISWQGTSLLLIYRDDNDFKIKLIDFSNTKMDLESTQINTEIIKALNSLQDIIKQI
;
A
#
# COMPACT_ATOMS: atom_id res chain seq x y z
N MET A 1 10.51 25.05 11.39
CA MET A 1 10.30 24.82 12.83
C MET A 1 10.65 23.37 13.12
N SER A 2 11.56 23.12 14.06
CA SER A 2 12.05 21.79 14.40
C SER A 2 10.94 20.93 15.00
N PHE A 3 10.78 19.71 14.49
CA PHE A 3 9.82 18.68 14.92
C PHE A 3 9.97 18.16 16.37
N GLN A 4 10.72 18.86 17.22
CA GLN A 4 11.00 18.44 18.59
C GLN A 4 10.08 19.19 19.56
N GLN A 5 9.27 18.41 20.31
CA GLN A 5 8.51 18.79 21.52
C GLN A 5 7.04 19.20 21.37
N GLN A 6 6.26 18.53 20.52
CA GLN A 6 4.83 18.34 20.83
C GLN A 6 4.62 16.91 21.31
N GLN A 7 3.85 16.73 22.40
CA GLN A 7 3.38 15.40 22.82
C GLN A 7 2.46 14.85 21.73
N LEU A 8 3.04 14.07 20.83
CA LEU A 8 2.29 13.40 19.77
C LEU A 8 1.35 12.38 20.40
N GLN A 9 0.03 12.53 20.21
CA GLN A 9 -0.89 11.41 20.46
C GLN A 9 -0.53 10.27 19.52
N GLN A 10 -0.35 9.07 20.08
CA GLN A 10 0.05 7.87 19.34
C GLN A 10 -1.05 6.81 19.43
N ALA A 11 -1.52 6.35 18.27
CA ALA A 11 -2.43 5.22 18.15
C ALA A 11 -1.96 4.27 17.04
N PHE A 12 -2.29 2.98 17.13
CA PHE A 12 -2.08 2.09 15.99
C PHE A 12 -2.95 2.56 14.83
N PHE A 13 -2.40 2.53 13.61
CA PHE A 13 -3.08 3.03 12.43
C PHE A 13 -4.22 2.09 12.02
N GLU A 14 -5.44 2.52 12.28
CA GLU A 14 -6.67 1.74 12.14
C GLU A 14 -7.07 1.48 10.68
N GLN A 15 -6.53 2.26 9.74
CA GLN A 15 -6.82 2.10 8.31
C GLN A 15 -5.85 1.13 7.60
N GLN A 16 -4.95 0.48 8.34
CA GLN A 16 -4.08 -0.55 7.77
C GLN A 16 -4.91 -1.79 7.38
N ILE A 17 -4.69 -2.27 6.15
CA ILE A 17 -5.41 -3.43 5.57
C ILE A 17 -4.48 -4.56 5.11
N SER A 18 -3.17 -4.32 5.05
CA SER A 18 -2.18 -5.31 4.64
C SER A 18 -0.79 -5.03 5.22
N GLY A 19 0.20 -5.80 4.77
CA GLY A 19 1.60 -5.68 5.16
C GLY A 19 1.97 -6.50 6.40
N HIS A 20 3.20 -6.29 6.85
CA HIS A 20 3.76 -6.87 8.08
C HIS A 20 4.39 -5.83 9.00
N SER A 21 4.60 -4.60 8.51
CA SER A 21 5.04 -3.47 9.33
C SER A 21 3.91 -3.00 10.22
N ILE A 22 4.27 -2.50 11.40
CA ILE A 22 3.38 -1.74 12.26
C ILE A 22 3.34 -0.30 11.77
N PHE A 23 2.15 0.26 11.74
CA PHE A 23 1.91 1.66 11.44
C PHE A 23 1.35 2.35 12.68
N ILE A 24 1.94 3.48 13.05
CA ILE A 24 1.51 4.33 14.17
C ILE A 24 1.02 5.65 13.57
N LYS A 25 -0.21 6.02 13.89
CA LYS A 25 -0.80 7.31 13.53
C LYS A 25 -0.23 8.40 14.44
N LEU A 26 0.17 9.53 13.85
CA LEU A 26 0.74 10.70 14.54
C LEU A 26 -0.02 11.97 14.13
N ASN A 27 0.10 13.06 14.90
CA ASN A 27 -0.41 14.41 14.58
C ASN A 27 -1.87 14.43 14.11
N ASP A 28 -2.83 14.09 14.99
CA ASP A 28 -4.27 14.07 14.67
C ASP A 28 -4.66 13.25 13.42
N GLY A 29 -3.75 12.39 12.93
CA GLY A 29 -3.94 11.59 11.73
C GLY A 29 -3.38 12.17 10.43
N GLU A 30 -2.55 13.21 10.47
CA GLU A 30 -1.90 13.75 9.26
C GLU A 30 -0.83 12.79 8.71
N PHE A 31 -0.07 12.14 9.59
CA PHE A 31 1.03 11.27 9.22
C PHE A 31 0.90 9.87 9.80
N VAL A 32 1.59 8.93 9.16
CA VAL A 32 1.73 7.57 9.64
C VAL A 32 3.21 7.20 9.70
N ALA A 33 3.64 6.76 10.88
CA ALA A 33 4.95 6.22 11.15
C ALA A 33 4.98 4.71 10.88
N LYS A 34 5.61 4.30 9.78
CA LYS A 34 5.78 2.90 9.39
C LYS A 34 7.05 2.32 10.01
N SER A 35 6.92 1.22 10.74
CA SER A 35 8.09 0.50 11.25
C SER A 35 8.91 -0.06 10.08
N TYR A 36 10.21 0.17 10.08
CA TYR A 36 11.13 -0.39 9.09
C TYR A 36 12.29 -1.10 9.77
N SER A 37 12.97 -1.99 9.03
CA SER A 37 14.14 -2.69 9.55
C SER A 37 15.36 -1.79 9.47
N ILE A 38 16.11 -1.65 10.56
CA ILE A 38 17.38 -0.90 10.55
C ILE A 38 18.42 -1.63 9.68
N GLU A 39 18.32 -2.95 9.55
CA GLU A 39 19.22 -3.77 8.73
C GLU A 39 18.91 -3.67 7.22
N ASN A 40 17.73 -3.16 6.85
CA ASN A 40 17.32 -2.99 5.46
C ASN A 40 16.70 -1.62 5.25
N ASN A 41 17.50 -0.69 4.73
CA ASN A 41 17.11 0.67 4.41
C ASN A 41 16.60 0.87 2.98
N ASN A 42 16.31 -0.20 2.21
CA ASN A 42 15.89 -0.08 0.82
C ASN A 42 14.67 0.84 0.63
N GLU A 43 13.66 0.72 1.50
CA GLU A 43 12.46 1.56 1.41
C GLU A 43 12.78 3.03 1.71
N GLN A 44 13.65 3.30 2.69
CA GLN A 44 14.13 4.65 2.97
C GLN A 44 14.89 5.22 1.77
N ASN A 45 15.89 4.50 1.25
CA ASN A 45 16.70 4.95 0.12
C ASN A 45 15.83 5.19 -1.13
N PHE A 46 14.82 4.34 -1.36
CA PHE A 46 13.87 4.53 -2.44
C PHE A 46 13.08 5.83 -2.29
N TYR A 47 12.54 6.11 -1.10
CA TYR A 47 11.82 7.36 -0.84
C TYR A 47 12.74 8.58 -0.93
N GLU A 48 13.95 8.51 -0.41
CA GLU A 48 14.94 9.61 -0.53
C GLU A 48 15.26 9.91 -1.99
N TRP A 49 15.35 8.88 -2.84
CA TRP A 49 15.60 9.02 -4.27
C TRP A 49 14.38 9.56 -5.04
N ILE A 50 13.22 8.88 -4.94
CA ILE A 50 12.03 9.16 -5.79
C ILE A 50 11.47 10.57 -5.58
N GLN A 51 11.64 11.14 -4.39
CA GLN A 51 11.15 12.49 -4.06
C GLN A 51 11.87 13.61 -4.83
N ASN A 52 13.02 13.32 -5.46
CA ASN A 52 13.73 14.27 -6.33
C ASN A 52 13.22 14.25 -7.78
N ILE A 53 12.23 13.41 -8.10
CA ILE A 53 11.65 13.30 -9.45
C ILE A 53 10.37 14.12 -9.50
N ASP A 54 10.30 15.07 -10.43
CA ASP A 54 9.11 15.89 -10.62
C ASP A 54 7.87 15.04 -10.91
N GLY A 55 6.77 15.34 -10.20
CA GLY A 55 5.50 14.63 -10.34
C GLY A 55 5.38 13.33 -9.54
N TYR A 56 6.40 12.93 -8.75
CA TYR A 56 6.33 11.70 -7.95
C TYR A 56 5.11 11.67 -7.00
N GLN A 57 4.67 12.84 -6.52
CA GLN A 57 3.56 12.97 -5.57
C GLN A 57 2.23 12.47 -6.14
N GLU A 58 2.12 12.26 -7.45
CA GLU A 58 0.94 11.64 -8.03
C GLU A 58 0.87 10.15 -7.66
N PHE A 59 1.99 9.44 -7.70
CA PHE A 59 2.04 7.97 -7.61
C PHE A 59 2.67 7.41 -6.34
N PHE A 60 3.35 8.23 -5.56
CA PHE A 60 4.02 7.82 -4.32
C PHE A 60 3.53 8.67 -3.15
N SER A 61 3.69 8.16 -1.93
CA SER A 61 3.43 8.93 -0.71
C SER A 61 4.59 9.88 -0.44
N GLN A 62 4.28 11.06 0.10
CA GLN A 62 5.30 11.94 0.64
C GLN A 62 6.02 11.25 1.82
N TYR A 63 7.35 11.36 1.85
CA TYR A 63 8.21 10.84 2.89
C TYR A 63 8.94 11.98 3.61
N ASN A 64 8.73 12.07 4.92
CA ASN A 64 9.17 13.18 5.76
C ASN A 64 10.38 12.81 6.64
N GLY A 65 11.16 11.82 6.21
CA GLY A 65 12.34 11.36 6.94
C GLY A 65 12.05 10.28 7.97
N VAL A 66 13.07 9.98 8.76
CA VAL A 66 12.99 9.02 9.88
C VAL A 66 12.62 9.77 11.16
N VAL A 67 11.58 9.33 11.84
CA VAL A 67 11.20 9.83 13.17
C VAL A 67 11.62 8.85 14.26
N ILE A 68 12.02 9.39 15.41
CA ILE A 68 12.29 8.61 16.62
C ILE A 68 11.08 8.76 17.55
N LEU A 69 10.42 7.65 17.87
CA LEU A 69 9.32 7.60 18.83
C LEU A 69 9.82 7.06 20.16
N GLU A 70 9.71 7.85 21.23
CA GLU A 70 10.07 7.44 22.60
C GLU A 70 8.92 6.71 23.30
N LYS A 71 9.26 5.81 24.24
CA LYS A 71 8.31 5.04 25.07
C LYS A 71 7.62 5.94 26.10
N ASN A 72 6.81 6.90 25.68
CA ASN A 72 6.18 7.82 26.63
C ASN A 72 4.67 7.64 26.75
N GLN A 73 4.02 6.79 25.93
CA GLN A 73 2.57 6.58 25.99
C GLN A 73 2.18 5.14 25.64
N GLU A 74 1.17 4.60 26.34
CA GLU A 74 0.48 3.39 25.90
C GLU A 74 -0.18 3.67 24.55
N ILE A 75 0.27 2.98 23.50
CA ILE A 75 -0.38 3.06 22.20
C ILE A 75 -1.76 2.43 22.36
N SER A 76 -2.81 3.25 22.30
CA SER A 76 -4.19 2.81 22.52
C SER A 76 -4.56 1.73 21.49
N LYS A 77 -5.05 0.59 21.97
CA LYS A 77 -5.70 -0.41 21.12
C LYS A 77 -7.18 -0.08 21.02
N GLN A 78 -7.73 -0.15 19.82
CA GLN A 78 -9.17 -0.05 19.62
C GLN A 78 -9.86 -1.35 20.06
N GLU A 79 -11.07 -1.24 20.60
CA GLU A 79 -11.89 -2.39 21.00
C GLU A 79 -12.20 -3.28 19.79
N THR A 80 -12.26 -4.61 20.02
CA THR A 80 -12.42 -5.59 18.93
C THR A 80 -13.86 -5.61 18.44
N ILE A 81 -14.16 -4.78 17.44
CA ILE A 81 -15.54 -4.59 16.95
C ILE A 81 -15.81 -5.36 15.65
N ASN A 82 -14.78 -5.64 14.84
CA ASN A 82 -14.96 -6.24 13.51
C ASN A 82 -13.76 -7.11 13.05
N SER A 83 -13.89 -7.73 11.87
CA SER A 83 -12.88 -8.62 11.28
C SER A 83 -11.55 -7.90 10.98
N GLN A 84 -11.60 -6.64 10.54
CA GLN A 84 -10.41 -5.82 10.35
C GLN A 84 -9.67 -5.63 11.68
N GLN A 85 -10.37 -5.27 12.75
CA GLN A 85 -9.75 -5.06 14.06
C GLN A 85 -9.15 -6.33 14.64
N LYS A 86 -9.80 -7.49 14.44
CA LYS A 86 -9.22 -8.80 14.79
C LYS A 86 -7.90 -9.06 14.06
N TRP A 87 -7.85 -8.74 12.76
CA TRP A 87 -6.64 -8.84 11.96
C TRP A 87 -5.54 -7.88 12.45
N LEU A 88 -5.88 -6.61 12.72
CA LEU A 88 -4.96 -5.61 13.27
C LEU A 88 -4.38 -6.05 14.61
N ASN A 89 -5.21 -6.53 15.53
CA ASN A 89 -4.76 -7.01 16.84
C ASN A 89 -3.80 -8.20 16.71
N SER A 90 -4.04 -9.10 15.74
CA SER A 90 -3.13 -10.21 15.40
C SER A 90 -1.81 -9.74 14.79
N LEU A 91 -1.84 -8.69 13.95
CA LEU A 91 -0.64 -8.08 13.40
C LEU A 91 0.20 -7.43 14.53
N ILE A 92 -0.44 -6.60 15.36
CA ILE A 92 0.18 -5.90 16.48
C ILE A 92 0.83 -6.91 17.43
N SER A 93 0.12 -7.95 17.85
CA SER A 93 0.67 -8.95 18.78
C SER A 93 1.88 -9.70 18.23
N LYS A 94 1.95 -9.92 16.91
CA LYS A 94 3.04 -10.66 16.25
C LYS A 94 4.23 -9.80 15.86
N ARG A 95 4.02 -8.50 15.61
CA ARG A 95 5.00 -7.66 14.91
C ARG A 95 5.39 -6.39 15.67
N TYR A 96 4.60 -5.96 16.64
CA TYR A 96 4.97 -4.81 17.45
C TYR A 96 6.14 -5.16 18.35
N ASN A 97 7.25 -4.44 18.13
CA ASN A 97 8.42 -4.49 18.99
C ASN A 97 8.53 -3.16 19.74
N PRO A 98 8.27 -3.11 21.06
CA PRO A 98 8.34 -1.88 21.84
C PRO A 98 9.77 -1.31 21.93
N ASN A 99 10.80 -2.06 21.54
CA ASN A 99 12.17 -1.57 21.48
C ASN A 99 12.52 -0.93 20.13
N ASN A 100 11.66 -1.07 19.11
CA ASN A 100 11.84 -0.31 17.88
C ASN A 100 11.51 1.16 18.14
N LYS A 101 12.47 2.04 17.86
CA LYS A 101 12.32 3.49 18.04
C LYS A 101 12.26 4.25 16.73
N LYS A 102 12.67 3.65 15.61
CA LYS A 102 12.82 4.34 14.32
C LYS A 102 11.71 3.96 13.36
N TYR A 103 11.11 4.96 12.74
CA TYR A 103 9.98 4.81 11.84
C TYR A 103 10.14 5.72 10.62
N LEU A 104 9.69 5.25 9.46
CA LEU A 104 9.54 6.09 8.27
C LEU A 104 8.28 6.93 8.44
N LEU A 105 8.40 8.25 8.39
CA LEU A 105 7.27 9.16 8.49
C LEU A 105 6.68 9.37 7.09
N LEU A 106 5.47 8.87 6.86
CA LEU A 106 4.78 8.91 5.57
C LEU A 106 3.48 9.70 5.68
N GLN A 107 3.06 10.32 4.57
CA GLN A 107 1.73 10.92 4.44
C GLN A 107 0.62 9.90 4.75
N ASN A 108 -0.41 10.30 5.51
CA ASN A 108 -1.61 9.50 5.65
C ASN A 108 -2.52 9.63 4.42
N LEU A 109 -2.63 8.55 3.64
CA LEU A 109 -3.47 8.49 2.44
C LEU A 109 -4.97 8.31 2.72
N THR A 110 -5.41 8.26 3.98
CA THR A 110 -6.78 7.92 4.38
C THR A 110 -7.37 8.87 5.42
N GLN A 111 -6.75 10.04 5.59
CA GLN A 111 -7.14 11.02 6.60
C GLN A 111 -8.59 11.53 6.40
N ASN A 112 -9.36 11.58 7.50
CA ASN A 112 -10.66 12.24 7.63
C ASN A 112 -11.78 11.78 6.69
N SER A 113 -11.81 10.52 6.24
CA SER A 113 -12.87 10.00 5.36
C SER A 113 -13.91 9.16 6.07
N GLN A 114 -15.18 9.40 5.75
CA GLN A 114 -16.32 8.63 6.28
C GLN A 114 -16.65 7.44 5.37
N ASN A 115 -16.48 7.64 4.07
CA ASN A 115 -16.61 6.61 3.04
C ASN A 115 -15.22 6.31 2.48
N LEU A 116 -14.76 5.08 2.65
CA LEU A 116 -13.39 4.70 2.34
C LEU A 116 -13.35 3.30 1.75
N ARG A 117 -12.89 3.21 0.51
CA ARG A 117 -12.59 1.94 -0.15
C ARG A 117 -11.10 1.87 -0.40
N ILE A 118 -10.48 0.78 0.02
CA ILE A 118 -9.05 0.53 -0.15
C ILE A 118 -8.86 -0.88 -0.70
N ILE A 119 -8.05 -1.03 -1.73
CA ILE A 119 -7.57 -2.34 -2.19
C ILE A 119 -6.06 -2.28 -2.40
N ASP A 120 -5.35 -3.22 -1.78
CA ASP A 120 -3.91 -3.41 -1.90
C ASP A 120 -3.67 -4.54 -2.89
N LEU A 121 -3.08 -4.21 -4.04
CA LEU A 121 -2.76 -5.15 -5.10
C LEU A 121 -1.26 -5.35 -5.19
N LYS A 122 -0.79 -6.53 -4.76
CA LYS A 122 0.63 -6.87 -4.91
C LYS A 122 0.95 -7.16 -6.36
N LEU A 123 1.97 -6.50 -6.91
CA LEU A 123 2.34 -6.59 -8.32
C LEU A 123 3.54 -7.54 -8.56
N GLY A 124 3.60 -8.11 -9.76
CA GLY A 124 4.73 -8.82 -10.33
C GLY A 124 4.51 -10.32 -10.59
N TYR A 125 5.31 -10.84 -11.52
CA TYR A 125 5.37 -12.26 -11.93
C TYR A 125 6.59 -13.00 -11.34
N THR A 126 7.33 -12.37 -10.45
CA THR A 126 8.59 -12.93 -9.96
C THR A 126 8.61 -13.03 -8.44
N VAL A 127 9.17 -14.15 -7.97
CA VAL A 127 9.43 -14.39 -6.56
C VAL A 127 10.82 -14.97 -6.41
N GLU A 128 11.71 -14.19 -5.81
CA GLU A 128 13.11 -14.61 -5.57
C GLU A 128 13.26 -15.46 -4.30
N LYS A 129 12.41 -15.25 -3.28
CA LYS A 129 12.52 -15.97 -2.01
C LYS A 129 11.90 -17.37 -2.14
N GLN A 130 12.71 -18.42 -2.01
CA GLN A 130 12.27 -19.82 -2.09
C GLN A 130 11.04 -20.12 -1.21
N SER A 131 11.03 -19.60 0.02
CA SER A 131 9.94 -19.77 0.98
C SER A 131 8.60 -19.13 0.56
N HIS A 132 8.62 -18.30 -0.49
CA HIS A 132 7.44 -17.63 -1.04
C HIS A 132 6.93 -18.27 -2.34
N ILE A 133 7.67 -19.20 -2.96
CA ILE A 133 7.34 -19.76 -4.28
C ILE A 133 5.98 -20.44 -4.27
N GLN A 134 5.72 -21.34 -3.30
CA GLN A 134 4.44 -22.05 -3.22
C GLN A 134 3.26 -21.07 -3.12
N ARG A 135 3.37 -20.09 -2.21
CA ARG A 135 2.33 -19.06 -2.01
C ARG A 135 2.11 -18.18 -3.25
N TYR A 136 3.12 -18.05 -4.09
CA TYR A 136 3.03 -17.32 -5.34
C TYR A 136 2.33 -18.16 -6.41
N GLN A 137 2.74 -19.42 -6.56
CA GLN A 137 2.16 -20.37 -7.50
C GLN A 137 0.66 -20.57 -7.25
N ASP A 138 0.26 -20.71 -5.99
CA ASP A 138 -1.13 -20.91 -5.59
C ASP A 138 -2.01 -19.67 -5.79
N SER A 139 -1.41 -18.48 -5.91
CA SER A 139 -2.12 -17.21 -6.01
C SER A 139 -2.31 -16.76 -7.46
N THR A 140 -3.21 -15.79 -7.67
CA THR A 140 -3.42 -15.15 -8.98
C THR A 140 -2.17 -14.45 -9.53
N SER A 141 -1.17 -14.14 -8.69
CA SER A 141 0.11 -13.56 -9.15
C SER A 141 0.80 -14.41 -10.21
N SER A 142 0.76 -15.74 -10.10
CA SER A 142 1.39 -16.64 -11.07
C SER A 142 0.72 -16.63 -12.44
N LYS A 143 -0.55 -16.24 -12.50
CA LYS A 143 -1.39 -16.28 -13.70
C LYS A 143 -1.46 -14.92 -14.38
N ILE A 144 -1.66 -13.86 -13.60
CA ILE A 144 -1.97 -12.51 -14.10
C ILE A 144 -1.10 -11.41 -13.49
N GLY A 145 -0.02 -11.78 -12.78
CA GLY A 145 0.97 -10.81 -12.30
C GLY A 145 0.50 -9.91 -11.16
N LEU A 146 -0.67 -10.19 -10.56
CA LEU A 146 -1.14 -9.46 -9.39
C LEU A 146 -2.03 -10.32 -8.51
N ARG A 147 -2.15 -9.95 -7.23
CA ARG A 147 -3.12 -10.53 -6.28
C ARG A 147 -3.57 -9.51 -5.24
N ILE A 148 -4.73 -9.76 -4.65
CA ILE A 148 -5.23 -8.96 -3.54
C ILE A 148 -4.45 -9.31 -2.27
N CYS A 149 -3.86 -8.30 -1.65
CA CYS A 149 -3.14 -8.40 -0.38
C CYS A 149 -3.95 -7.83 0.80
N GLY A 150 -4.98 -7.05 0.50
CA GLY A 150 -5.97 -6.56 1.44
C GLY A 150 -7.08 -5.82 0.69
N MET A 151 -8.29 -5.85 1.22
CA MET A 151 -9.42 -5.09 0.68
C MET A 151 -10.30 -4.64 1.84
N LYS A 152 -10.68 -3.37 1.84
CA LYS A 152 -11.60 -2.76 2.80
C LYS A 152 -12.62 -1.92 2.06
N ILE A 153 -13.89 -2.05 2.43
CA ILE A 153 -14.96 -1.12 2.06
C ILE A 153 -15.62 -0.67 3.36
N GLN A 154 -15.65 0.64 3.56
CA GLN A 154 -16.31 1.31 4.66
C GLN A 154 -17.30 2.34 4.09
N GLU A 155 -18.52 2.32 4.60
CA GLU A 155 -19.60 3.23 4.22
C GLU A 155 -20.25 3.79 5.48
N ASN A 156 -20.43 5.11 5.56
CA ASN A 156 -20.98 5.79 6.73
C ASN A 156 -20.28 5.41 8.06
N ASN A 157 -18.95 5.30 8.03
CA ASN A 157 -18.11 4.83 9.15
C ASN A 157 -18.30 3.36 9.58
N GLU A 158 -19.09 2.57 8.85
CA GLU A 158 -19.28 1.15 9.13
C GLU A 158 -18.48 0.28 8.17
N LEU A 159 -17.87 -0.79 8.70
CA LEU A 159 -17.13 -1.75 7.90
C LEU A 159 -18.10 -2.66 7.15
N VAL A 160 -18.18 -2.51 5.83
CA VAL A 160 -19.01 -3.33 4.95
C VAL A 160 -18.28 -4.60 4.52
N LEU A 161 -17.00 -4.47 4.15
CA LEU A 161 -16.19 -5.58 3.65
C LEU A 161 -14.76 -5.47 4.17
N PHE A 162 -14.20 -6.59 4.62
CA PHE A 162 -12.78 -6.73 4.84
C PHE A 162 -12.30 -8.10 4.37
N LYS A 163 -11.23 -8.10 3.57
CA LYS A 163 -10.54 -9.30 3.11
C LYS A 163 -9.03 -9.11 3.31
N ASP A 164 -8.37 -10.10 3.86
CA ASP A 164 -6.94 -10.05 4.13
C ASP A 164 -6.11 -10.79 3.06
N LYS A 165 -4.79 -10.76 3.23
CA LYS A 165 -3.84 -11.47 2.36
C LYS A 165 -3.98 -12.99 2.37
N HIS A 166 -4.58 -13.58 3.40
CA HIS A 166 -4.75 -15.03 3.47
C HIS A 166 -5.88 -15.44 2.53
N TRP A 167 -7.00 -14.73 2.57
CA TRP A 167 -8.06 -14.87 1.58
C TRP A 167 -7.57 -14.57 0.16
N GLY A 168 -6.82 -13.47 -0.05
CA GLY A 168 -6.37 -13.11 -1.39
C GLY A 168 -5.35 -14.07 -2.03
N ARG A 169 -4.84 -15.05 -1.27
CA ARG A 169 -4.00 -16.15 -1.79
C ARG A 169 -4.80 -17.36 -2.24
N THR A 170 -6.06 -17.48 -1.83
CA THR A 170 -6.89 -18.66 -2.10
C THR A 170 -7.88 -18.44 -3.25
N ILE A 171 -8.12 -17.18 -3.63
CA ILE A 171 -9.10 -16.84 -4.66
C ILE A 171 -8.62 -17.15 -6.08
N SER A 172 -9.57 -17.46 -6.96
CA SER A 172 -9.36 -17.60 -8.41
C SER A 172 -9.18 -16.24 -9.10
N VAL A 173 -8.89 -16.27 -10.42
CA VAL A 173 -8.80 -15.05 -11.23
C VAL A 173 -10.18 -14.41 -11.39
N GLU A 174 -11.23 -15.23 -11.54
CA GLU A 174 -12.63 -14.79 -11.64
C GLU A 174 -13.07 -14.09 -10.35
N GLU A 175 -12.80 -14.70 -9.19
CA GLU A 175 -13.10 -14.11 -7.88
C GLU A 175 -12.33 -12.80 -7.65
N LEU A 176 -11.09 -12.70 -8.16
CA LEU A 176 -10.33 -11.45 -8.12
C LEU A 176 -11.00 -10.37 -8.98
N ILE A 177 -11.42 -10.69 -10.20
CA ILE A 177 -12.15 -9.77 -11.09
C ILE A 177 -13.44 -9.29 -10.42
N ASP A 178 -14.22 -10.20 -9.84
CA ASP A 178 -15.45 -9.85 -9.13
C ASP A 178 -15.19 -8.98 -7.90
N SER A 179 -14.07 -9.17 -7.21
CA SER A 179 -13.67 -8.31 -6.09
C SER A 179 -13.30 -6.90 -6.56
N ILE A 180 -12.64 -6.77 -7.72
CA ILE A 180 -12.39 -5.47 -8.34
C ILE A 180 -13.71 -4.83 -8.81
N LYS A 181 -14.66 -5.61 -9.36
CA LYS A 181 -16.01 -5.10 -9.67
C LYS A 181 -16.71 -4.54 -8.44
N ILE A 182 -16.63 -5.24 -7.30
CA ILE A 182 -17.19 -4.80 -6.02
C ILE A 182 -16.53 -3.51 -5.56
N PHE A 183 -15.19 -3.39 -5.65
CA PHE A 183 -14.47 -2.16 -5.32
C PHE A 183 -15.02 -0.94 -6.09
N PHE A 184 -15.23 -1.09 -7.40
CA PHE A 184 -15.78 -0.05 -8.28
C PHE A 184 -17.32 -0.01 -8.33
N SER A 185 -18.03 -0.74 -7.47
CA SER A 185 -19.49 -0.68 -7.38
C SER A 185 -19.92 0.61 -6.64
N LEU A 186 -19.86 1.72 -7.37
CA LEU A 186 -20.05 3.10 -6.91
C LEU A 186 -21.09 3.81 -7.79
N LYS A 187 -21.73 4.88 -7.28
CA LYS A 187 -22.72 5.65 -8.04
C LYS A 187 -22.14 6.27 -9.33
N ASN A 188 -20.88 6.69 -9.28
CA ASN A 188 -20.12 7.28 -10.39
C ASN A 188 -19.17 6.27 -11.06
N ARG A 189 -19.48 4.97 -11.02
CA ARG A 189 -18.64 3.86 -11.52
C ARG A 189 -17.94 4.16 -12.84
N ASN A 190 -18.66 4.59 -13.88
CA ASN A 190 -18.08 4.80 -15.21
C ASN A 190 -16.99 5.88 -15.22
N GLN A 191 -17.18 6.95 -14.46
CA GLN A 191 -16.19 8.02 -14.33
C GLN A 191 -14.93 7.50 -13.62
N ILE A 192 -15.10 6.78 -12.51
CA ILE A 192 -13.98 6.27 -11.73
C ILE A 192 -13.22 5.16 -12.46
N LEU A 193 -13.89 4.31 -13.23
CA LEU A 193 -13.22 3.32 -14.09
C LEU A 193 -12.34 4.01 -15.14
N LYS A 194 -12.86 5.06 -15.79
CA LYS A 194 -12.06 5.86 -16.74
C LYS A 194 -10.87 6.52 -16.06
N GLU A 195 -11.09 7.18 -14.93
CA GLU A 195 -10.03 7.80 -14.14
C GLU A 195 -8.97 6.77 -13.69
N ALA A 196 -9.38 5.56 -13.31
CA ALA A 196 -8.45 4.49 -12.96
C ALA A 196 -7.59 4.03 -14.14
N ILE A 197 -8.18 3.88 -15.32
CA ILE A 197 -7.44 3.56 -16.54
C ILE A 197 -6.42 4.65 -16.87
N ASP A 198 -6.84 5.92 -16.81
CA ASP A 198 -6.00 7.09 -17.12
C ASP A 198 -4.84 7.23 -16.12
N LYS A 199 -5.09 7.05 -14.82
CA LYS A 199 -4.04 7.06 -13.79
C LYS A 199 -3.07 5.89 -13.91
N ILE A 200 -3.55 4.68 -14.22
CA ILE A 200 -2.67 3.52 -14.47
C ILE A 200 -1.80 3.77 -15.70
N GLU A 201 -2.34 4.36 -16.76
CA GLU A 201 -1.55 4.74 -17.93
C GLU A 201 -0.48 5.76 -17.57
N SER A 202 -0.86 6.81 -16.85
CA SER A 202 0.07 7.86 -16.40
C SER A 202 1.17 7.31 -15.50
N LEU A 203 0.84 6.36 -14.61
CA LEU A 203 1.82 5.64 -13.78
C LEU A 203 2.81 4.85 -14.64
N LYS A 204 2.34 4.12 -15.65
CA LYS A 204 3.24 3.38 -16.56
C LYS A 204 4.20 4.33 -17.27
N GLN A 205 3.70 5.45 -17.80
CA GLN A 205 4.55 6.45 -18.47
C GLN A 205 5.57 7.08 -17.51
N PHE A 206 5.16 7.38 -16.28
CA PHE A 206 6.04 7.87 -15.24
C PHE A 206 7.17 6.87 -14.93
N ILE A 207 6.84 5.60 -14.74
CA ILE A 207 7.85 4.54 -14.47
C ILE A 207 8.83 4.41 -15.65
N ILE A 208 8.33 4.38 -16.88
CA ILE A 208 9.16 4.25 -18.09
C ILE A 208 10.13 5.42 -18.24
N SER A 209 9.65 6.63 -17.96
CA SER A 209 10.42 7.86 -18.16
C SER A 209 11.43 8.10 -17.04
N ASN A 210 11.06 7.77 -15.79
CA ASN A 210 11.76 8.27 -14.61
C ASN A 210 12.39 7.17 -13.73
N CYS A 211 12.07 5.89 -13.91
CA CYS A 211 12.44 4.84 -12.96
C CYS A 211 13.37 3.75 -13.52
N LYS A 212 14.27 4.09 -14.45
CA LYS A 212 15.26 3.14 -15.02
C LYS A 212 16.26 2.59 -13.99
N GLN A 213 16.48 3.34 -12.91
CA GLN A 213 17.34 2.95 -11.80
C GLN A 213 16.69 1.87 -10.93
N VAL A 214 15.38 1.61 -11.07
CA VAL A 214 14.69 0.58 -10.31
C VAL A 214 14.76 -0.75 -11.04
N ILE A 215 15.82 -1.51 -10.76
CA ILE A 215 16.10 -2.79 -11.41
C ILE A 215 15.20 -3.93 -10.93
N SER A 216 14.57 -3.82 -9.76
CA SER A 216 13.59 -4.78 -9.28
C SER A 216 12.52 -4.12 -8.41
N TRP A 217 11.25 -4.32 -8.79
CA TRP A 217 10.07 -3.86 -8.05
C TRP A 217 9.53 -4.91 -7.07
N GLN A 218 10.35 -5.88 -6.68
CA GLN A 218 9.88 -7.04 -5.94
C GLN A 218 9.16 -6.65 -4.65
N GLY A 219 7.94 -7.18 -4.49
CA GLY A 219 7.18 -7.01 -3.28
C GLY A 219 6.37 -5.71 -3.20
N THR A 220 6.52 -4.81 -4.17
CA THR A 220 5.73 -3.58 -4.30
C THR A 220 4.24 -3.91 -4.51
N SER A 221 3.37 -3.07 -3.96
CA SER A 221 1.93 -3.09 -4.22
C SER A 221 1.47 -1.78 -4.87
N LEU A 222 0.38 -1.85 -5.62
CA LEU A 222 -0.44 -0.70 -5.99
C LEU A 222 -1.64 -0.62 -5.03
N LEU A 223 -1.72 0.46 -4.28
CA LEU A 223 -2.82 0.78 -3.40
C LEU A 223 -3.81 1.66 -4.15
N LEU A 224 -5.05 1.20 -4.29
CA LEU A 224 -6.14 2.00 -4.84
C LEU A 224 -6.99 2.47 -3.67
N ILE A 225 -7.30 3.76 -3.65
CA ILE A 225 -8.06 4.40 -2.58
C ILE A 225 -9.16 5.22 -3.23
N TYR A 226 -10.38 5.07 -2.73
CA TYR A 226 -11.50 5.90 -3.08
C TYR A 226 -12.13 6.47 -1.81
N ARG A 227 -12.30 7.80 -1.78
CA ARG A 227 -12.75 8.55 -0.60
C ARG A 227 -13.92 9.46 -0.93
N ASP A 228 -14.89 9.48 -0.02
CA ASP A 228 -15.96 10.48 0.08
C ASP A 228 -16.69 10.78 -1.25
N ASP A 229 -16.84 9.74 -2.06
CA ASP A 229 -17.48 9.73 -3.36
C ASP A 229 -16.90 10.66 -4.46
N ASN A 230 -15.66 11.13 -4.29
CA ASN A 230 -15.07 12.08 -5.25
C ASN A 230 -13.54 12.06 -5.37
N ASP A 231 -12.82 11.29 -4.55
CA ASP A 231 -11.37 11.32 -4.54
C ASP A 231 -10.79 9.92 -4.74
N PHE A 232 -10.38 9.65 -5.99
CA PHE A 232 -9.72 8.41 -6.38
C PHE A 232 -8.20 8.60 -6.50
N LYS A 233 -7.45 7.73 -5.83
CA LYS A 233 -5.98 7.73 -5.83
C LYS A 233 -5.44 6.35 -6.10
N ILE A 234 -4.31 6.31 -6.81
CA ILE A 234 -3.46 5.12 -6.89
C ILE A 234 -2.08 5.47 -6.34
N LYS A 235 -1.49 4.58 -5.55
CA LYS A 235 -0.17 4.78 -4.94
C LYS A 235 0.65 3.49 -4.99
N LEU A 236 1.87 3.55 -5.50
CA LEU A 236 2.84 2.48 -5.28
C LEU A 236 3.34 2.56 -3.83
N ILE A 237 3.43 1.40 -3.18
CA ILE A 237 3.82 1.26 -1.77
C ILE A 237 4.68 -0.01 -1.56
N ASP A 238 5.27 -0.14 -0.36
CA ASP A 238 6.00 -1.32 0.11
C ASP A 238 7.32 -1.61 -0.64
N PHE A 239 8.24 -0.64 -0.62
CA PHE A 239 9.53 -0.71 -1.32
C PHE A 239 10.64 -1.46 -0.57
N SER A 240 10.31 -2.23 0.47
CA SER A 240 11.30 -2.86 1.35
C SER A 240 12.15 -3.93 0.66
N ASN A 241 11.71 -4.47 -0.49
CA ASN A 241 12.51 -5.41 -1.30
C ASN A 241 12.77 -4.85 -2.71
N THR A 242 12.50 -3.55 -2.93
CA THR A 242 12.90 -2.87 -4.15
C THR A 242 14.43 -2.81 -4.21
N LYS A 243 14.98 -3.01 -5.40
CA LYS A 243 16.43 -2.90 -5.66
C LYS A 243 16.66 -1.76 -6.64
N MET A 244 17.61 -0.90 -6.30
CA MET A 244 18.03 0.20 -7.14
C MET A 244 19.48 0.02 -7.59
N ASP A 245 19.76 0.44 -8.80
CA ASP A 245 21.09 0.61 -9.37
C ASP A 245 21.10 1.96 -10.07
N LEU A 246 21.88 2.91 -9.53
CA LEU A 246 21.90 4.29 -10.01
C LEU A 246 22.53 4.43 -11.39
N GLU A 247 23.31 3.44 -11.83
CA GLU A 247 23.94 3.40 -13.15
C GLU A 247 23.04 2.74 -14.20
N SER A 248 21.97 2.05 -13.78
CA SER A 248 21.07 1.36 -14.69
C SER A 248 20.33 2.31 -15.61
N THR A 249 20.41 2.02 -16.91
CA THR A 249 19.62 2.69 -17.96
C THR A 249 18.50 1.82 -18.51
N GLN A 250 18.40 0.56 -18.06
CA GLN A 250 17.42 -0.39 -18.56
C GLN A 250 16.14 -0.34 -17.73
N ILE A 251 15.00 -0.23 -18.40
CA ILE A 251 13.70 -0.25 -17.73
C ILE A 251 13.33 -1.68 -17.29
N ASN A 252 12.91 -1.83 -16.04
CA ASN A 252 12.27 -3.06 -15.58
C ASN A 252 10.80 -3.09 -16.05
N THR A 253 10.48 -4.00 -16.96
CA THR A 253 9.14 -4.11 -17.55
C THR A 253 8.16 -4.97 -16.75
N GLU A 254 8.59 -5.66 -15.70
CA GLU A 254 7.74 -6.62 -14.98
C GLU A 254 6.57 -5.94 -14.27
N ILE A 255 6.82 -4.79 -13.65
CA ILE A 255 5.74 -4.00 -13.04
C ILE A 255 4.78 -3.47 -14.10
N ILE A 256 5.28 -3.09 -15.29
CA ILE A 256 4.47 -2.61 -16.41
C ILE A 256 3.53 -3.71 -16.92
N LYS A 257 4.01 -4.95 -17.03
CA LYS A 257 3.16 -6.10 -17.40
C LYS A 257 2.02 -6.31 -16.41
N ALA A 258 2.32 -6.27 -15.10
CA ALA A 258 1.30 -6.40 -14.06
C ALA A 258 0.27 -5.26 -14.10
N LEU A 259 0.71 -4.02 -14.36
CA LEU A 259 -0.18 -2.86 -14.54
C LEU A 259 -1.06 -2.99 -15.79
N ASN A 260 -0.55 -3.56 -16.89
CA ASN A 260 -1.35 -3.87 -18.07
C ASN A 260 -2.44 -4.88 -17.73
N SER A 261 -2.12 -5.96 -17.01
CA SER A 261 -3.13 -6.93 -16.57
C SER A 261 -4.22 -6.30 -15.70
N LEU A 262 -3.87 -5.38 -14.80
CA LEU A 262 -4.87 -4.64 -14.02
C LEU A 262 -5.75 -3.75 -14.92
N GLN A 263 -5.13 -3.03 -15.87
CA GLN A 263 -5.85 -2.17 -16.81
C GLN A 263 -6.83 -2.98 -17.67
N ASP A 264 -6.41 -4.17 -18.12
CA ASP A 264 -7.24 -5.07 -18.92
C ASP A 264 -8.41 -5.64 -18.10
N ILE A 265 -8.21 -5.93 -16.82
CA ILE A 265 -9.31 -6.30 -15.91
C ILE A 265 -10.28 -5.14 -15.76
N ILE A 266 -9.79 -3.91 -15.52
CA ILE A 266 -10.65 -2.74 -15.34
C ILE A 266 -11.45 -2.42 -16.59
N LYS A 267 -10.91 -2.67 -17.79
CA LYS A 267 -11.63 -2.51 -19.07
C LYS A 267 -12.75 -3.54 -19.29
N GLN A 268 -12.72 -4.68 -18.59
CA GLN A 268 -13.70 -5.75 -18.72
C GLN A 268 -14.92 -5.59 -17.81
N ILE A 269 -14.90 -4.62 -16.89
CA ILE A 269 -15.90 -4.47 -15.81
C ILE A 269 -16.73 -3.20 -15.94
#